data_AF-A0A3C0WYE3-F1
#
_entry.id   AF-A0A3C0WYE3-F1
#
_cell.length_a   1.000
_cell.length_b   1.000
_cell.length_c   1.000
_cell.angle_alpha   90.00
_cell.angle_beta   90.00
_cell.angle_gamma   90.00
#
_symmetry.space_group_name_H-M   'P 1'
#
loop_
_entity.id
_entity.type
_entity.pdbx_description
1 polymer ?
#
loop_
_entity_poly.entity_id
_entity_poly.type
_entity_poly.pdbx_seq_one_letter_code
_entity_poly.pdbx_strand_id
1 'polypeptide(L)'
;YPFGYGLSYSDFEYVSMEVTEKGACLFEVKAVIRNVSDIGGKEAIQLYIHGKGNSVRRRVKELKGFKKIYIAPHSEQTVTFTLGYDELRIFSCNNRYELENGKVEIYIGSGDNLPLRTEIEIRV
;
A
#
# COMPACT_ATOMS: atom_id res chain seq x y z
N TYR A 1 -11.56 -14.55 9.88
CA TYR A 1 -11.76 -13.20 9.33
C TYR A 1 -10.44 -12.44 9.43
N PRO A 2 -9.91 -11.88 8.34
CA PRO A 2 -8.61 -11.24 8.32
C PRO A 2 -8.65 -9.82 8.90
N PHE A 3 -7.47 -9.31 9.23
CA PHE A 3 -7.31 -7.91 9.61
C PHE A 3 -7.72 -6.99 8.46
N GLY A 4 -8.49 -5.94 8.76
CA GLY A 4 -8.89 -4.92 7.78
C GLY A 4 -10.08 -5.28 6.88
N TYR A 5 -10.75 -6.42 7.07
CA TYR A 5 -12.01 -6.67 6.37
C TYR A 5 -13.11 -5.78 6.95
N GLY A 6 -13.91 -5.20 6.06
CA GLY A 6 -15.16 -4.53 6.36
C GLY A 6 -16.15 -4.76 5.24
N LEU A 7 -17.43 -4.94 5.56
CA LEU A 7 -18.50 -4.95 4.56
C LEU A 7 -18.94 -3.51 4.31
N SER A 8 -19.05 -3.17 3.04
CA SER A 8 -19.69 -1.95 2.57
C SER A 8 -20.92 -2.34 1.76
N TYR A 9 -21.93 -1.48 1.75
CA TYR A 9 -23.06 -1.60 0.82
C TYR A 9 -22.72 -1.08 -0.59
N SER A 10 -21.49 -0.57 -0.75
CA SER A 10 -20.93 -0.10 -2.02
C SER A 10 -19.78 -1.00 -2.45
N ASP A 11 -19.74 -1.32 -3.73
CA ASP A 11 -18.64 -2.06 -4.36
C ASP A 11 -17.58 -1.09 -4.89
N PHE A 12 -16.32 -1.38 -4.58
CA PHE A 12 -15.17 -0.57 -4.99
C PHE A 12 -14.21 -1.37 -5.86
N GLU A 13 -13.82 -0.79 -6.97
CA GLU A 13 -12.84 -1.32 -7.90
C GLU A 13 -11.52 -0.55 -7.77
N TYR A 14 -10.41 -1.30 -7.72
CA TYR A 14 -9.07 -0.76 -7.65
C TYR A 14 -8.48 -0.72 -9.07
N VAL A 15 -8.50 0.46 -9.69
CA VAL A 15 -8.33 0.62 -11.14
C VAL A 15 -6.86 0.59 -11.55
N SER A 16 -6.03 1.40 -10.90
CA SER A 16 -4.62 1.53 -11.25
C SER A 16 -3.78 1.96 -10.06
N MET A 17 -2.49 1.64 -10.13
CA MET A 17 -1.48 2.10 -9.19
C MET A 17 -0.27 2.62 -9.96
N GLU A 18 0.26 3.75 -9.52
CA GLU A 18 1.50 4.34 -10.02
C GLU A 18 2.43 4.59 -8.84
N VAL A 19 3.72 4.30 -9.03
CA VAL A 19 4.75 4.61 -8.04
C VAL A 19 5.80 5.50 -8.68
N THR A 20 6.05 6.65 -8.06
CA THR A 20 7.03 7.62 -8.52
C THR A 20 8.12 7.77 -7.46
N GLU A 21 9.39 7.61 -7.84
CA GLU A 21 10.51 7.96 -6.99
C GLU A 21 10.67 9.50 -6.96
N LYS A 22 10.61 10.09 -5.77
CA LYS A 22 10.72 11.54 -5.53
C LYS A 22 12.08 11.96 -4.99
N GLY A 23 12.91 11.01 -4.58
CA GLY A 23 14.23 11.24 -4.01
C GLY A 23 14.83 9.94 -3.50
N ALA A 24 16.00 10.04 -2.87
CA ALA A 24 16.72 8.88 -2.34
C ALA A 24 15.84 8.10 -1.34
N CYS A 25 15.40 6.91 -1.76
CA CYS A 25 14.50 6.04 -0.98
C CYS A 25 13.19 6.73 -0.55
N LEU A 26 12.68 7.68 -1.36
CA LEU A 26 11.40 8.35 -1.16
C LEU A 26 10.50 8.08 -2.36
N PHE A 27 9.38 7.38 -2.12
CA PHE A 27 8.44 6.98 -3.15
C PHE A 27 7.05 7.56 -2.86
N GLU A 28 6.38 8.02 -3.92
CA GLU A 28 4.99 8.42 -3.93
C GLU A 28 4.18 7.32 -4.60
N VAL A 29 3.23 6.73 -3.88
CA VAL A 29 2.33 5.69 -4.40
C VAL A 29 0.95 6.29 -4.60
N LYS A 30 0.49 6.37 -5.84
CA LYS A 30 -0.86 6.80 -6.19
C LYS A 30 -1.70 5.60 -6.59
N ALA A 31 -2.91 5.50 -6.07
CA ALA A 31 -3.88 4.52 -6.53
C ALA A 31 -5.21 5.20 -6.87
N VAL A 32 -5.83 4.73 -7.95
CA VAL A 32 -7.16 5.16 -8.38
C VAL A 32 -8.17 4.10 -7.95
N ILE A 33 -9.17 4.52 -7.20
CA ILE A 33 -10.26 3.68 -6.71
C ILE A 33 -11.57 4.23 -7.27
N ARG A 34 -12.38 3.35 -7.85
CA ARG A 34 -13.69 3.65 -8.40
C ARG A 34 -14.78 3.03 -7.55
N ASN A 35 -15.83 3.77 -7.26
CA ASN A 35 -17.07 3.19 -6.77
C ASN A 35 -17.93 2.78 -7.98
N VAL A 36 -18.25 1.50 -8.09
CA VAL A 36 -19.04 0.94 -9.21
C VAL A 36 -20.52 0.72 -8.84
N SER A 37 -20.91 1.09 -7.63
CA SER A 37 -22.27 0.96 -7.12
C SER A 37 -23.09 2.24 -7.24
N ASP A 38 -24.41 2.12 -7.17
CA ASP A 38 -25.36 3.23 -7.19
C ASP A 38 -25.41 4.02 -5.88
N ILE A 39 -24.72 3.55 -4.84
CA ILE A 39 -24.71 4.14 -3.50
C ILE A 39 -23.30 4.63 -3.16
N GLY A 40 -23.20 5.86 -2.64
CA GLY A 40 -21.94 6.39 -2.17
C GLY A 40 -21.49 5.69 -0.88
N GLY A 41 -20.19 5.42 -0.75
CA GLY A 41 -19.68 4.66 0.38
C GLY A 41 -18.31 5.14 0.84
N LYS A 42 -17.93 4.73 2.06
CA LYS A 42 -16.59 4.98 2.61
C LYS A 42 -15.74 3.73 2.53
N GLU A 43 -14.66 3.79 1.77
CA GLU A 43 -13.71 2.68 1.63
C GLU A 43 -12.44 2.95 2.44
N ALA A 44 -11.90 1.89 3.07
CA ALA A 44 -10.67 1.94 3.84
C ALA A 44 -9.51 1.32 3.04
N ILE A 45 -8.86 2.14 2.23
CA ILE A 45 -7.78 1.73 1.34
C ILE A 45 -6.51 1.51 2.14
N GLN A 46 -5.91 0.34 2.03
CA GLN A 46 -4.76 -0.12 2.80
C GLN A 46 -3.56 -0.32 1.87
N LEU A 47 -2.40 0.17 2.30
CA LEU A 47 -1.11 -0.02 1.65
C LEU A 47 -0.27 -1.00 2.47
N TYR A 48 0.09 -2.12 1.85
CA TYR A 48 0.97 -3.12 2.41
C TYR A 48 2.29 -3.19 1.65
N ILE A 49 3.36 -3.58 2.34
CA ILE A 49 4.63 -3.91 1.70
C ILE A 49 5.10 -5.32 2.06
N HIS A 50 5.92 -5.89 1.19
CA HIS A 50 6.66 -7.13 1.42
C HIS A 50 8.09 -6.99 0.92
N GLY A 51 9.07 -7.05 1.82
CA GLY A 51 10.49 -7.04 1.44
C GLY A 51 10.98 -8.42 0.99
N LYS A 52 11.57 -8.49 -0.21
CA LYS A 52 12.20 -9.67 -0.81
C LYS A 52 13.72 -9.50 -0.81
N GLY A 53 14.42 -10.55 -0.39
CA GLY A 53 15.88 -10.60 -0.40
C GLY A 53 16.56 -9.98 0.83
N ASN A 54 15.79 -9.68 1.88
CA ASN A 54 16.33 -9.11 3.12
C ASN A 54 17.15 -10.13 3.93
N SER A 55 18.17 -9.62 4.64
CA SER A 55 19.03 -10.35 5.58
C SER A 55 18.24 -11.00 6.73
N VAL A 56 17.02 -10.50 7.00
CA VAL A 56 16.13 -10.98 8.06
C VAL A 56 14.82 -11.46 7.45
N ARG A 57 14.28 -12.57 7.96
CA ARG A 57 12.93 -13.05 7.59
C ARG A 57 11.88 -12.01 8.00
N ARG A 58 11.21 -11.42 7.00
CA ARG A 58 10.16 -10.42 7.20
C ARG A 58 8.76 -11.04 7.26
N ARG A 59 7.80 -10.24 7.72
CA ARG A 59 6.37 -10.57 7.61
C ARG A 59 5.98 -10.61 6.13
N VAL A 60 5.05 -11.50 5.79
CA VAL A 60 4.58 -11.67 4.41
C VAL A 60 3.90 -10.41 3.89
N LYS A 61 3.22 -9.66 4.78
CA LYS A 61 2.62 -8.34 4.48
C LYS A 61 2.73 -7.44 5.71
N GLU A 62 3.25 -6.23 5.53
CA GLU A 62 3.33 -5.20 6.57
C GLU A 62 2.45 -4.02 6.16
N LEU A 63 1.44 -3.66 6.96
CA LEU A 63 0.64 -2.45 6.70
C LEU A 63 1.51 -1.21 6.99
N LYS A 64 1.65 -0.32 6.00
CA LYS A 64 2.42 0.93 6.13
C LYS A 64 1.56 2.17 6.12
N GLY A 65 0.36 2.08 5.54
CA GLY A 65 -0.57 3.20 5.55
C GLY A 65 -1.98 2.74 5.26
N PHE A 66 -2.95 3.53 5.69
CA PHE A 66 -4.33 3.38 5.24
C PHE A 66 -5.00 4.75 5.16
N LYS A 67 -5.97 4.87 4.26
CA LYS A 67 -6.79 6.08 4.09
C LYS A 67 -8.24 5.68 3.96
N LYS A 68 -9.10 6.33 4.75
CA LYS A 68 -10.55 6.16 4.64
C LYS A 68 -11.13 7.34 3.86
N ILE A 69 -11.67 7.06 2.68
CA ILE A 69 -12.23 8.10 1.79
C ILE A 69 -13.69 7.78 1.44
N TYR A 70 -14.49 8.82 1.23
CA TYR A 70 -15.86 8.67 0.73
C TYR A 70 -15.87 8.84 -0.78
N ILE A 71 -16.32 7.85 -1.55
CA ILE A 71 -16.42 7.92 -3.00
C ILE A 71 -17.90 7.91 -3.38
N ALA A 72 -18.33 8.94 -4.13
CA ALA A 72 -19.68 9.03 -4.65
C ALA A 72 -20.00 7.88 -5.64
N PRO A 73 -21.27 7.57 -5.89
CA PRO A 73 -21.66 6.57 -6.90
C PRO A 73 -20.97 6.82 -8.24
N HIS A 74 -20.55 5.75 -8.91
CA HIS A 74 -19.95 5.79 -10.26
C HIS A 74 -18.77 6.77 -10.42
N SER A 75 -18.11 7.12 -9.32
CA SER A 75 -17.06 8.13 -9.28
C SER A 75 -15.71 7.52 -8.92
N GLU A 76 -14.64 8.22 -9.26
CA GLU A 76 -13.27 7.83 -8.95
C GLU A 76 -12.62 8.80 -7.97
N GLN A 77 -11.70 8.27 -7.16
CA GLN A 77 -10.78 9.07 -6.39
C GLN A 77 -9.38 8.50 -6.40
N THR A 78 -8.41 9.42 -6.41
CA THR A 78 -7.00 9.09 -6.28
C THR A 78 -6.57 9.26 -4.84
N VAL A 79 -5.96 8.22 -4.28
CA VAL A 79 -5.26 8.29 -3.00
C VAL A 79 -3.76 8.26 -3.21
N THR A 80 -3.07 9.10 -2.45
CA THR A 80 -1.60 9.16 -2.46
C THR A 80 -1.06 8.71 -1.12
N PHE A 81 -0.07 7.83 -1.14
CA PHE A 81 0.73 7.43 0.01
C PHE A 81 2.19 7.81 -0.24
N THR A 82 2.91 8.06 0.85
CA THR A 82 4.35 8.33 0.81
C THR A 82 5.06 7.20 1.53
N LEU A 83 6.08 6.64 0.89
CA LEU A 83 6.95 5.61 1.46
C LEU A 83 8.36 6.18 1.52
N GLY A 84 8.83 6.51 2.72
CA GLY A 84 10.17 7.00 2.96
C GLY A 84 10.96 6.06 3.86
N TYR A 85 11.97 6.62 4.53
CA TYR A 85 12.85 5.89 5.44
C TYR A 85 12.07 5.20 6.57
N ASP A 86 11.13 5.89 7.22
CA ASP A 86 10.40 5.34 8.36
C ASP A 86 9.49 4.15 7.99
N GLU A 87 8.93 4.14 6.79
CA GLU A 87 8.08 3.05 6.31
C GLU A 87 8.91 1.86 5.82
N LEU A 88 10.05 2.11 5.19
CA LEU A 88 10.87 1.09 4.53
C LEU A 88 11.96 0.48 5.43
N ARG A 89 12.37 1.18 6.49
CA ARG A 89 13.42 0.70 7.42
C ARG A 89 13.10 -0.67 8.01
N ILE A 90 14.15 -1.43 8.25
CA ILE A 90 14.10 -2.72 8.93
C ILE A 90 14.92 -2.68 10.21
N PHE A 91 14.54 -3.51 11.17
CA PHE A 91 15.38 -3.76 12.33
C PHE A 91 16.38 -4.87 11.97
N SER A 92 17.64 -4.49 11.81
CA SER A 92 18.73 -5.37 11.37
C SER A 92 19.32 -6.19 12.52
N CYS A 93 20.10 -7.22 12.20
CA CYS A 93 20.91 -7.98 13.15
C CYS A 93 21.93 -7.11 13.91
N ASN A 94 22.23 -5.92 13.38
CA ASN A 94 23.07 -4.90 14.02
C ASN A 94 22.34 -4.14 15.17
N ASN A 95 21.14 -4.58 15.58
CA ASN A 95 20.31 -3.95 16.61
C ASN A 95 19.98 -2.47 16.34
N ARG A 96 19.84 -2.10 15.07
CA ARG A 96 19.49 -0.75 14.65
C ARG A 96 18.51 -0.79 13.47
N TYR A 97 17.77 0.32 13.32
CA TYR A 97 16.97 0.52 12.12
C TYR A 97 17.86 0.97 10.97
N GLU A 98 17.80 0.25 9.85
CA GLU A 98 18.52 0.61 8.63
C GLU A 98 17.67 0.29 7.39
N LEU A 99 17.98 0.97 6.29
CA LEU A 99 17.47 0.60 4.98
C LEU A 99 18.41 -0.47 4.41
N GLU A 100 17.82 -1.44 3.72
CA GLU A 100 18.54 -2.53 3.10
C GLU A 100 18.25 -2.53 1.61
N ASN A 101 19.29 -2.73 0.81
CA ASN A 101 19.16 -2.86 -0.63
C ASN A 101 18.38 -4.14 -0.95
N GLY A 102 17.39 -4.01 -1.83
CA GLY A 102 16.53 -5.14 -2.15
C GLY A 102 15.24 -4.72 -2.82
N LYS A 103 14.42 -5.74 -3.10
CA LYS A 103 13.12 -5.56 -3.77
C LYS A 103 12.03 -5.44 -2.73
N VAL A 104 11.15 -4.47 -2.89
CA VAL A 104 9.96 -4.31 -2.05
C VAL A 104 8.73 -4.36 -2.92
N GLU A 105 7.86 -5.31 -2.64
CA GLU A 105 6.55 -5.39 -3.27
C GLU A 105 5.57 -4.52 -2.52
N ILE A 106 4.87 -3.65 -3.24
CA ILE A 106 3.81 -2.79 -2.72
C ILE A 106 2.48 -3.35 -3.16
N TYR A 107 1.55 -3.42 -2.23
CA TYR A 107 0.20 -3.87 -2.45
C TYR A 107 -0.80 -2.81 -2.01
N ILE A 108 -1.84 -2.60 -2.81
CA ILE A 108 -2.97 -1.76 -2.44
C ILE A 108 -4.27 -2.56 -2.55
N GLY A 109 -5.11 -2.40 -1.54
CA GLY A 109 -6.42 -3.04 -1.50
C GLY A 109 -7.12 -2.82 -0.17
N SER A 110 -8.00 -3.76 0.19
CA SER A 110 -8.82 -3.72 1.40
C SER A 110 -8.87 -5.10 2.04
N GLY A 111 -8.45 -5.17 3.32
CA GLY A 111 -8.36 -6.43 4.05
C GLY A 111 -7.42 -7.43 3.35
N ASP A 112 -7.94 -8.62 3.03
CA ASP A 112 -7.20 -9.64 2.29
C ASP A 112 -7.20 -9.43 0.78
N ASN A 113 -8.13 -8.62 0.24
CA ASN A 113 -8.24 -8.39 -1.19
C ASN A 113 -7.25 -7.28 -1.61
N LEU A 114 -6.13 -7.70 -2.20
CA LEU A 114 -5.04 -6.82 -2.63
C LEU A 114 -4.81 -6.93 -4.15
N PRO A 115 -5.72 -6.36 -4.97
CA PRO A 115 -5.67 -6.51 -6.42
C PRO A 115 -4.52 -5.75 -7.07
N LEU A 116 -4.11 -4.62 -6.51
CA LEU A 116 -3.02 -3.80 -7.04
C LEU A 116 -1.69 -4.25 -6.43
N ARG A 117 -0.73 -4.61 -7.29
CA ARG A 117 0.62 -5.02 -6.91
C ARG A 117 1.66 -4.41 -7.83
N THR A 118 2.74 -3.92 -7.25
CA THR A 118 3.93 -3.49 -7.98
C THR A 118 5.19 -3.81 -7.17
N GLU A 119 6.35 -3.72 -7.79
CA GLU A 119 7.65 -3.91 -7.16
C GLU A 119 8.49 -2.65 -7.35
N ILE A 120 9.17 -2.23 -6.29
CA ILE A 120 10.21 -1.20 -6.32
C ILE A 120 11.53 -1.80 -5.86
N GLU A 121 12.63 -1.17 -6.22
CA GLU A 121 13.95 -1.55 -5.76
C GLU A 121 14.53 -0.43 -4.90
N ILE A 122 14.99 -0.79 -3.70
CA ILE A 122 15.67 0.12 -2.78
C ILE A 122 17.16 0.05 -3.07
N ARG A 123 17.75 1.21 -3.31
CA ARG A 123 19.20 1.41 -3.53
C ARG A 123 19.67 2.54 -2.62
N VAL A 124 20.37 2.17 -1.55
CA VAL A 124 21.03 3.00 -0.52
C VAL A 124 22.52 3.06 -0.80
#